data_AF-A0A7Y1SZE8-F1
#
_entry.id   AF-A0A7Y1SZE8-F1
#
_cell.length_a   1.000
_cell.length_b   1.000
_cell.length_c   1.000
_cell.angle_alpha   90.00
_cell.angle_beta   90.00
_cell.angle_gamma   90.00
#
_symmetry.space_group_name_H-M   'P 1'
#
loop_
_entity.id
_entity.type
_entity.pdbx_description
1 polymer ?
#
loop_
_entity_poly.entity_id
_entity_poly.type
_entity_poly.pdbx_seq_one_letter_code
_entity_poly.pdbx_strand_id
1 'polypeptide(L)'
;MESKVMYLSDLKFNIETWKRELRFHFNEMDTFQEKLEEIVQREHDPLGMKKLEVFQNRIMIEKDAISKLMHRCRNKMVSINNVDFNESIDGRLRNEQNPLREDMRTYIKLHYDLKEEMMDYFLEVL
;
A
#
# COMPACT_ATOMS: atom_id res chain seq x y z
N MET A 1 29.00 10.40 15.09
CA MET A 1 28.17 11.09 14.06
C MET A 1 27.93 10.20 12.84
N GLU A 2 28.93 9.48 12.33
CA GLU A 2 28.80 8.61 11.14
C GLU A 2 27.65 7.58 11.23
N SER A 3 27.48 6.91 12.37
CA SER A 3 26.41 5.89 12.53
C SER A 3 24.99 6.45 12.45
N LYS A 4 24.77 7.69 12.92
CA LYS A 4 23.45 8.35 12.84
C LYS A 4 23.12 8.77 11.41
N VAL A 5 24.12 9.28 10.67
CA VAL A 5 23.96 9.69 9.27
C VAL A 5 23.63 8.49 8.39
N MET A 6 24.34 7.36 8.57
CA MET A 6 24.10 6.11 7.85
C MET A 6 22.68 5.56 8.13
N TYR A 7 22.24 5.57 9.38
CA TYR A 7 20.87 5.16 9.74
C TYR A 7 19.79 6.02 9.08
N LEU A 8 20.00 7.35 9.02
CA LEU A 8 19.05 8.26 8.37
C LEU A 8 19.01 8.06 6.85
N SER A 9 20.14 7.79 6.19
CA SER A 9 20.16 7.46 4.76
C SER A 9 19.42 6.17 4.46
N ASP A 10 19.61 5.13 5.28
CA ASP A 10 18.92 3.84 5.10
C ASP A 10 17.41 3.98 5.31
N LEU A 11 16.99 4.80 6.28
CA LEU A 11 15.58 5.09 6.52
C LEU A 11 14.95 5.89 5.38
N LYS A 12 15.64 6.91 4.85
CA LYS A 12 15.21 7.66 3.65
C LYS A 12 15.04 6.72 2.45
N PHE A 13 16.01 5.82 2.24
CA PHE A 13 15.96 4.82 1.18
C PHE A 13 14.74 3.89 1.32
N ASN A 14 14.49 3.36 2.52
CA ASN A 14 13.34 2.48 2.76
C ASN A 14 12.00 3.18 2.47
N ILE A 15 11.85 4.43 2.91
CA ILE A 15 10.62 5.21 2.69
C ILE A 15 10.39 5.47 1.19
N GLU A 16 11.43 5.82 0.43
CA GLU A 16 11.30 6.01 -1.02
C GLU A 16 10.98 4.70 -1.75
N THR A 17 11.57 3.59 -1.32
CA THR A 17 11.24 2.25 -1.85
C THR A 17 9.77 1.92 -1.60
N TRP A 18 9.28 2.07 -0.38
CA TRP A 18 7.87 1.85 -0.04
C TRP A 18 6.93 2.75 -0.83
N LYS A 19 7.27 4.03 -1.07
CA LYS A 19 6.45 4.92 -1.91
C LYS A 19 6.33 4.43 -3.35
N ARG A 20 7.39 3.84 -3.91
CA ARG A 20 7.37 3.29 -5.27
C ARG A 20 6.52 2.02 -5.34
N GLU A 21 6.70 1.14 -4.36
CA GLU A 21 5.92 -0.10 -4.22
C GLU A 21 4.42 0.19 -4.05
N LEU A 22 4.05 1.08 -3.14
CA LEU A 22 2.66 1.52 -2.95
C LEU A 22 2.04 2.10 -4.22
N ARG A 23 2.80 2.87 -5.00
CA ARG A 23 2.33 3.41 -6.27
C ARG A 23 2.11 2.31 -7.30
N PHE A 24 3.02 1.34 -7.35
CA PHE A 24 2.88 0.18 -8.22
C PHE A 24 1.62 -0.62 -7.87
N HIS A 25 1.41 -0.92 -6.58
CA HIS A 25 0.20 -1.61 -6.11
C HIS A 25 -1.09 -0.83 -6.40
N PHE A 26 -1.06 0.51 -6.29
CA PHE A 26 -2.21 1.34 -6.63
C PHE A 26 -2.60 1.18 -8.10
N ASN A 27 -1.61 1.28 -9.00
CA ASN A 27 -1.83 1.11 -10.42
C ASN A 27 -2.29 -0.31 -10.76
N GLU A 28 -1.76 -1.33 -10.07
CA GLU A 28 -2.21 -2.71 -10.22
C GLU A 28 -3.70 -2.87 -9.83
N MET A 29 -4.15 -2.20 -8.77
CA MET A 29 -5.57 -2.15 -8.41
C MET A 29 -6.44 -1.44 -9.45
N ASP A 30 -5.92 -0.45 -10.17
CA ASP A 30 -6.61 0.14 -11.32
C ASP A 30 -6.77 -0.90 -12.45
N THR A 31 -5.70 -1.63 -12.80
CA THR A 31 -5.75 -2.69 -13.82
C THR A 31 -6.71 -3.82 -13.45
N PHE A 32 -6.74 -4.24 -12.19
CA PHE A 32 -7.70 -5.27 -11.74
C PHE A 32 -9.14 -4.78 -11.79
N GLN A 33 -9.39 -3.50 -11.51
CA GLN A 33 -10.71 -2.91 -11.64
C GLN A 33 -11.18 -2.92 -13.10
N GLU A 34 -10.33 -2.47 -14.03
CA GLU A 34 -10.63 -2.53 -15.48
C GLU A 34 -10.97 -3.96 -15.91
N LYS A 35 -10.22 -4.94 -15.42
CA LYS A 35 -10.48 -6.35 -15.76
C LYS A 35 -11.83 -6.85 -15.21
N LEU A 36 -12.20 -6.46 -13.99
CA LEU A 36 -13.52 -6.78 -13.43
C LEU A 36 -14.63 -6.14 -14.26
N GLU A 37 -14.47 -4.90 -14.71
CA GLU A 37 -15.46 -4.21 -15.55
C GLU A 37 -15.68 -4.94 -16.89
N GLU A 38 -14.64 -5.50 -17.51
CA GLU A 38 -14.78 -6.36 -18.69
C GLU A 38 -15.60 -7.62 -18.42
N ILE A 39 -15.40 -8.26 -17.26
CA ILE A 39 -16.10 -9.50 -16.88
C ILE A 39 -17.58 -9.20 -16.57
N VAL A 40 -17.87 -8.10 -15.88
CA VAL A 40 -19.24 -7.65 -15.58
C VAL A 40 -20.08 -7.53 -16.86
N GLN A 41 -19.49 -7.10 -17.98
CA GLN A 41 -20.23 -6.97 -19.26
C GLN A 41 -20.72 -8.30 -19.84
N ARG A 42 -20.13 -9.43 -19.41
CA ARG A 42 -20.40 -10.77 -19.95
C ARG A 42 -21.08 -11.68 -18.94
N GLU A 43 -21.02 -11.34 -17.66
CA GLU A 43 -21.62 -12.11 -16.59
C GLU A 43 -23.13 -11.85 -16.49
N HIS A 44 -23.91 -12.91 -16.32
CA HIS A 44 -25.38 -12.86 -16.18
C HIS A 44 -25.87 -13.69 -14.99
N ASP A 45 -24.99 -14.47 -14.36
CA ASP A 45 -25.29 -15.23 -13.17
C ASP A 45 -25.29 -14.33 -11.92
N PRO A 46 -26.37 -14.34 -11.11
CA PRO A 46 -26.43 -13.55 -9.88
C PRO A 46 -25.33 -13.87 -8.86
N LEU A 47 -24.83 -15.12 -8.80
CA LEU A 47 -23.75 -15.48 -7.87
C LEU A 47 -22.40 -14.92 -8.35
N GLY A 48 -22.12 -14.99 -9.66
CA GLY A 48 -20.97 -14.33 -10.29
C GLY A 48 -20.95 -12.83 -10.01
N MET A 49 -22.09 -12.15 -10.19
CA MET A 49 -22.23 -10.72 -9.89
C MET A 49 -21.90 -10.35 -8.45
N LYS A 50 -22.34 -11.17 -7.48
CA LYS A 50 -22.01 -10.95 -6.07
C LYS A 50 -20.51 -11.09 -5.80
N LYS A 51 -19.84 -12.05 -6.43
CA LYS A 51 -18.38 -12.24 -6.28
C LYS A 51 -17.61 -11.04 -6.86
N LEU A 52 -18.06 -10.50 -8.00
CA LEU A 52 -17.52 -9.27 -8.59
C LEU A 52 -17.64 -8.06 -7.66
N GLU A 53 -18.80 -7.84 -7.05
CA GLU A 53 -19.03 -6.74 -6.09
C GLU A 53 -18.09 -6.84 -4.87
N VAL A 54 -17.87 -8.06 -4.36
CA VAL A 54 -16.92 -8.29 -3.25
C VAL A 54 -15.51 -7.87 -3.64
N PHE A 55 -15.04 -8.22 -4.85
CA PHE A 55 -13.71 -7.82 -5.32
C PHE A 55 -13.61 -6.31 -5.56
N GLN A 56 -14.64 -5.67 -6.13
CA GLN A 56 -14.67 -4.22 -6.29
C GLN A 56 -14.55 -3.51 -4.93
N ASN A 57 -15.29 -3.97 -3.92
CA ASN A 57 -15.19 -3.43 -2.56
C ASN A 57 -13.80 -3.62 -1.95
N ARG A 58 -13.18 -4.79 -2.14
CA ARG A 58 -11.81 -5.06 -1.66
C ARG A 58 -10.79 -4.16 -2.34
N ILE A 59 -10.91 -3.92 -3.66
CA ILE A 59 -10.07 -2.95 -4.38
C ILE A 59 -10.18 -1.54 -3.76
N MET A 60 -11.40 -1.09 -3.45
CA MET A 60 -11.59 0.23 -2.84
C MET A 60 -10.90 0.33 -1.47
N ILE A 61 -11.03 -0.70 -0.64
CA ILE A 61 -10.37 -0.78 0.68
C ILE A 61 -8.85 -0.76 0.51
N GLU A 62 -8.33 -1.52 -0.46
CA GLU A 62 -6.90 -1.59 -0.76
C GLU A 62 -6.35 -0.23 -1.20
N LYS A 63 -7.04 0.47 -2.12
CA LYS A 63 -6.66 1.83 -2.58
C LYS A 63 -6.66 2.85 -1.45
N ASP A 64 -7.61 2.75 -0.51
CA ASP A 64 -7.65 3.60 0.69
C ASP A 64 -6.48 3.30 1.64
N ALA A 65 -6.18 2.03 1.88
CA ALA A 65 -5.04 1.61 2.69
C ALA A 65 -3.70 2.11 2.09
N ILE A 66 -3.52 1.96 0.78
CA ILE A 66 -2.37 2.48 0.04
C ILE A 66 -2.25 3.99 0.22
N SER A 67 -3.35 4.72 0.07
CA SER A 67 -3.37 6.19 0.20
C SER A 67 -2.95 6.65 1.60
N LYS A 68 -3.45 5.97 2.65
CA LYS A 68 -3.06 6.23 4.04
C LYS A 68 -1.57 5.96 4.29
N LEU A 69 -1.04 4.85 3.78
CA LEU A 69 0.37 4.49 3.90
C LEU A 69 1.28 5.47 3.13
N MET A 70 0.88 5.88 1.93
CA MET A 70 1.59 6.92 1.17
C MET A 70 1.66 8.24 1.95
N HIS A 71 0.56 8.64 2.59
CA HIS A 71 0.53 9.85 3.40
C HIS A 71 1.49 9.75 4.60
N ARG A 72 1.49 8.62 5.31
CA ARG A 72 2.43 8.36 6.41
C ARG A 72 3.88 8.37 5.96
N CYS A 73 4.20 7.76 4.82
CA CYS A 73 5.53 7.81 4.22
C CYS A 73 5.98 9.26 3.96
N ARG A 74 5.10 10.10 3.40
CA ARG A 74 5.39 11.54 3.18
C ARG A 74 5.65 12.27 4.50
N ASN A 75 4.81 12.08 5.50
CA ASN A 75 4.98 12.72 6.82
C ASN A 75 6.28 12.31 7.51
N LYS A 76 6.66 11.03 7.39
CA LYS A 76 7.91 10.51 7.94
C LYS A 76 9.11 11.11 7.21
N MET A 77 9.06 11.23 5.89
CA MET A 77 10.13 11.85 5.09
C MET A 77 10.32 13.34 5.43
N VAL A 78 9.22 14.09 5.57
CA VAL A 78 9.25 15.50 6.01
C VAL A 78 9.87 15.61 7.40
N SER A 79 9.48 14.73 8.33
CA SER A 79 10.04 14.71 9.68
C SER A 79 11.55 14.46 9.66
N ILE A 80 12.04 13.52 8.83
CA ILE A 80 13.46 13.23 8.70
C ILE A 80 14.22 14.42 8.12
N ASN A 81 13.69 15.07 7.08
CA ASN A 81 14.34 16.23 6.46
C ASN A 81 14.39 17.45 7.40
N ASN A 82 13.41 17.60 8.29
CA ASN A 82 13.39 18.68 9.29
C ASN A 82 14.34 18.42 10.47
N VAL A 83 14.64 17.15 10.77
CA VAL A 83 15.61 16.76 11.81
C VAL A 83 17.05 17.14 11.43
N ASP A 84 17.37 17.21 10.12
CA ASP A 84 18.66 17.72 9.64
C ASP A 84 18.91 19.21 10.04
N PHE A 85 17.90 19.95 10.53
CA PHE A 85 18.01 21.36 10.93
C PHE A 85 17.88 21.64 12.43
N ASN A 86 17.48 20.67 13.26
CA ASN A 86 17.30 20.89 14.70
C ASN A 86 17.74 19.67 15.51
N GLU A 87 18.83 19.83 16.27
CA GLU A 87 19.29 18.90 17.30
C GLU A 87 18.24 18.77 18.42
N SER A 88 17.22 17.94 18.25
CA SER A 88 16.37 17.44 19.36
C SER A 88 15.51 16.27 18.89
N ILE A 89 16.16 15.15 18.59
CA ILE A 89 15.49 13.86 18.40
C ILE A 89 15.25 13.26 19.78
N ASP A 90 14.01 13.23 20.26
CA ASP A 90 13.62 12.11 21.15
C ASP A 90 12.10 11.89 21.30
N GLY A 91 11.29 12.94 21.41
CA GLY A 91 9.89 12.75 21.83
C GLY A 91 8.88 12.43 20.71
N ARG A 92 8.98 13.10 19.56
CA ARG A 92 7.86 13.14 18.58
C ARG A 92 7.87 12.02 17.54
N LEU A 93 9.03 11.44 17.23
CA LEU A 93 9.17 10.34 16.27
C LEU A 93 8.68 8.98 16.79
N ARG A 94 8.45 8.87 18.11
CA ARG A 94 8.17 7.63 18.84
C ARG A 94 6.69 7.39 19.14
N ASN A 95 5.82 8.35 18.84
CA ASN A 95 4.39 8.34 19.21
C ASN A 95 3.44 7.72 18.15
N GLU A 96 3.94 7.02 17.13
CA GLU A 96 3.04 6.22 16.28
C GLU A 96 2.68 4.92 17.03
N GLN A 97 1.37 4.69 17.25
CA GLN A 97 0.86 3.49 17.93
C GLN A 97 1.35 2.18 17.26
N ASN A 98 1.62 2.21 15.95
CA ASN A 98 2.31 1.16 15.19
C ASN A 98 3.47 1.75 14.34
N PRO A 99 4.64 1.10 14.29
CA PRO A 99 5.72 1.53 13.40
C PRO A 99 5.34 1.37 11.92
N LEU A 100 5.55 2.41 11.11
CA LEU A 100 5.34 2.38 9.64
C LEU A 100 5.88 1.11 8.96
N ARG A 101 7.00 0.58 9.44
CA ARG A 101 7.59 -0.69 8.95
C ARG A 101 6.66 -1.89 9.11
N GLU A 102 6.02 -2.04 10.27
CA GLU A 102 5.12 -3.17 10.53
C GLU A 102 3.81 -3.02 9.75
N ASP A 103 3.33 -1.78 9.61
CA ASP A 103 2.14 -1.52 8.80
C ASP A 103 2.41 -1.80 7.31
N MET A 104 3.57 -1.38 6.78
CA MET A 104 4.01 -1.74 5.43
C MET A 104 4.14 -3.25 5.24
N ARG A 105 4.76 -3.96 6.20
CA ARG A 105 4.90 -5.41 6.15
C ARG A 105 3.56 -6.13 6.13
N THR A 106 2.61 -5.67 6.96
CA THR A 106 1.26 -6.24 7.04
C THR A 106 0.51 -5.99 5.75
N TYR A 107 0.55 -4.76 5.26
CA TYR A 107 -0.05 -4.36 4.00
C TYR A 107 0.45 -5.18 2.82
N ILE A 108 1.78 -5.33 2.65
CA ILE A 108 2.36 -6.08 1.54
C ILE A 108 1.81 -7.51 1.51
N LYS A 109 1.73 -8.18 2.67
CA LYS A 109 1.17 -9.54 2.73
C LYS A 109 -0.28 -9.58 2.24
N LEU A 110 -1.13 -8.72 2.80
CA LEU A 110 -2.55 -8.67 2.46
C LEU A 110 -2.78 -8.32 0.98
N HIS A 111 -1.93 -7.45 0.42
CA HIS A 111 -1.95 -7.11 -1.00
C HIS A 111 -1.70 -8.33 -1.88
N TYR A 112 -0.66 -9.12 -1.57
CA TYR A 112 -0.34 -10.33 -2.33
C TYR A 112 -1.42 -11.39 -2.18
N ASP A 113 -1.99 -11.57 -0.99
CA ASP A 113 -3.10 -12.50 -0.77
C ASP A 113 -4.31 -12.11 -1.65
N LEU A 114 -4.71 -10.83 -1.67
CA LEU A 114 -5.78 -10.34 -2.53
C LEU A 114 -5.45 -10.55 -4.02
N LYS A 115 -4.21 -10.26 -4.42
CA LYS A 115 -3.75 -10.40 -5.79
C LYS A 115 -3.86 -11.85 -6.28
N GLU A 116 -3.41 -12.81 -5.48
CA GLU A 116 -3.52 -14.23 -5.81
C GLU A 116 -4.98 -14.63 -5.98
N GLU A 117 -5.85 -14.28 -5.03
CA GLU A 117 -7.28 -14.57 -5.10
C GLU A 117 -7.95 -13.98 -6.36
N MET A 118 -7.56 -12.76 -6.75
CA MET A 118 -8.10 -12.10 -7.95
C MET A 118 -7.60 -12.74 -9.24
N MET A 119 -6.30 -13.08 -9.30
CA MET A 119 -5.72 -13.74 -10.47
C MET A 119 -6.33 -15.12 -10.69
N ASP A 120 -6.52 -15.90 -9.63
CA ASP A 120 -7.21 -17.19 -9.69
C ASP A 120 -8.64 -17.02 -10.22
N TYR A 121 -9.37 -16.04 -9.68
CA TYR A 121 -10.72 -15.74 -10.15
C TYR A 121 -10.75 -15.35 -11.64
N PHE A 122 -9.81 -14.53 -12.10
CA PHE A 122 -9.73 -14.14 -13.50
C PHE A 122 -9.48 -15.33 -14.43
N LEU A 123 -8.78 -16.37 -13.97
CA LEU A 123 -8.59 -17.61 -14.73
C LEU A 123 -9.84 -18.49 -14.75
N GLU A 124 -10.64 -18.49 -13.69
CA GLU A 124 -11.90 -19.25 -13.61
C GLU A 124 -12.99 -18.72 -14.55
N VAL A 125 -12.98 -17.41 -14.83
CA VAL A 125 -14.06 -16.72 -15.59
C VAL A 125 -13.66 -16.37 -17.03
N LEU A 126 -12.49 -16.81 -17.49
CA LEU A 126 -12.08 -16.77 -18.90
C LEU A 126 -12.81 -17.83 -19.73
#